data_AF-A0A0D7P9K3-F1
#
_entry.id   AF-A0A0D7P9K3-F1
#
_cell.length_a   1.000
_cell.length_b   1.000
_cell.length_c   1.000
_cell.angle_alpha   90.00
_cell.angle_beta   90.00
_cell.angle_gamma   90.00
#
_symmetry.space_group_name_H-M   'P 1'
#
loop_
_entity.id
_entity.type
_entity.pdbx_description
1 polymer ?
#
loop_
_entity_poly.entity_id
_entity_poly.type
_entity_poly.pdbx_seq_one_letter_code
_entity_poly.pdbx_strand_id
1 'polypeptide(L)'
;MRRAGLFGVPRVRPWSWQAFLLGFVIVAASAVVQGVCVALGAKLYFAAFLPSIFVVGLVAGAPAAAFAVALIIPLVWWAFMPPFFEFSPLTSDYTDSINLFFLLAVLLIGLADLCRATMVIVSRGGLKPSGESAATNPQ
;
A
#
# COMPACT_ATOMS: atom_id res chain seq x y z
N MET A 1 0.93 -29.19 17.76
CA MET A 1 -0.17 -28.21 17.97
C MET A 1 0.21 -26.90 17.28
N ARG A 2 -0.77 -26.24 16.65
CA ARG A 2 -0.66 -25.07 15.75
C ARG A 2 0.42 -24.05 16.14
N ARG A 3 1.40 -23.80 15.26
CA ARG A 3 2.11 -22.52 15.21
C ARG A 3 1.14 -21.48 14.67
N ALA A 4 0.56 -20.68 15.56
CA ALA A 4 -0.08 -19.44 15.18
C ALA A 4 1.02 -18.49 14.70
N GLY A 5 1.28 -18.49 13.39
CA GLY A 5 2.11 -17.49 12.73
C GLY A 5 1.36 -16.17 12.73
N LEU A 6 1.38 -15.45 13.85
CA LEU A 6 1.01 -14.04 13.86
C LEU A 6 2.05 -13.31 13.00
N PHE A 7 1.55 -12.69 11.92
CA PHE A 7 2.27 -11.87 10.95
C PHE A 7 3.15 -12.61 9.93
N GLY A 8 2.67 -13.75 9.43
CA GLY A 8 2.94 -14.13 8.04
C GLY A 8 2.19 -13.20 7.09
N VAL A 9 2.54 -11.91 7.03
CA VAL A 9 2.05 -11.03 5.96
C VAL A 9 2.45 -11.72 4.66
N PRO A 10 1.51 -12.13 3.77
CA PRO A 10 1.86 -12.78 2.51
C PRO A 10 2.70 -11.79 1.73
N ARG A 11 4.03 -11.95 1.81
CA ARG A 11 4.96 -11.05 1.13
C ARG A 11 4.94 -11.46 -0.32
N VAL A 12 3.99 -10.90 -1.06
CA VAL A 12 3.91 -11.09 -2.49
C VAL A 12 5.22 -10.54 -3.08
N ARG A 13 5.84 -11.30 -3.99
CA ARG A 13 7.04 -10.82 -4.68
C ARG A 13 6.71 -9.45 -5.30
N PRO A 14 7.53 -8.42 -5.09
CA PRO A 14 7.24 -7.07 -5.56
C PRO A 14 7.12 -6.96 -7.09
N TRP A 15 7.59 -7.97 -7.81
CA TRP A 15 7.45 -8.11 -9.26
C TRP A 15 6.56 -9.30 -9.65
N SER A 16 5.43 -9.46 -8.97
CA SER A 16 4.46 -10.52 -9.29
C SER A 16 3.20 -9.91 -9.89
N TRP A 17 2.63 -10.58 -10.90
CA TRP A 17 1.31 -10.25 -11.42
C TRP A 17 0.24 -10.21 -10.32
N GLN A 18 0.36 -11.07 -9.30
CA GLN A 18 -0.53 -11.10 -8.14
C GLN A 18 -0.44 -9.82 -7.29
N ALA A 19 0.73 -9.19 -7.22
CA ALA A 19 0.93 -7.94 -6.49
C ALA A 19 0.18 -6.79 -7.15
N PHE A 20 0.18 -6.74 -8.48
CA PHE A 20 -0.60 -5.77 -9.26
C PHE A 20 -2.11 -5.99 -9.13
N LEU A 21 -2.57 -7.24 -9.22
CA LEU A 21 -3.99 -7.57 -9.03
C LEU A 21 -4.48 -7.22 -7.61
N LEU A 22 -3.68 -7.52 -6.59
CA LEU A 22 -4.02 -7.14 -5.21
C LEU A 22 -4.08 -5.62 -5.05
N GLY A 23 -3.11 -4.89 -5.62
CA GLY A 23 -3.13 -3.43 -5.65
C GLY A 23 -4.38 -2.88 -6.32
N PHE A 24 -4.75 -3.44 -7.48
CA PHE A 24 -5.96 -3.05 -8.22
C PHE A 24 -7.24 -3.28 -7.41
N VAL A 25 -7.39 -4.46 -6.79
CA VAL A 25 -8.57 -4.79 -5.97
C VAL A 25 -8.69 -3.85 -4.77
N ILE A 26 -7.57 -3.55 -4.10
CA ILE A 26 -7.55 -2.63 -2.97
C ILE A 26 -7.92 -1.21 -3.43
N VAL A 27 -7.38 -0.74 -4.56
CA VAL A 27 -7.73 0.57 -5.14
C VAL A 27 -9.22 0.64 -5.49
N ALA A 28 -9.76 -0.43 -6.10
CA ALA A 28 -11.18 -0.50 -6.45
C ALA A 28 -12.06 -0.45 -5.20
N ALA A 29 -11.70 -1.19 -4.13
CA ALA A 29 -12.42 -1.13 -2.86
C ALA A 29 -12.36 0.27 -2.23
N SER A 30 -11.19 0.91 -2.24
CA SER A 30 -11.03 2.30 -1.76
C SER A 30 -11.85 3.29 -2.58
N ALA A 31 -11.99 3.09 -3.90
CA ALA A 31 -12.83 3.92 -4.75
C ALA A 31 -14.32 3.80 -4.38
N VAL A 32 -14.80 2.60 -4.04
CA VAL A 32 -16.19 2.41 -3.55
C VAL A 32 -16.39 3.14 -2.22
N VAL A 33 -15.45 2.99 -1.28
CA VAL A 33 -15.51 3.70 0.01
C VAL A 33 -15.48 5.21 -0.20
N GLN A 34 -14.61 5.70 -1.10
CA GLN A 34 -14.55 7.10 -1.48
C GLN A 34 -15.87 7.60 -2.06
N GLY A 35 -16.51 6.81 -2.93
CA GLY A 35 -17.84 7.12 -3.47
C GLY A 35 -18.91 7.27 -2.39
N VAL A 36 -18.90 6.38 -1.39
CA VAL A 36 -19.80 6.49 -0.23
C VAL A 36 -19.49 7.76 0.57
N CYS A 37 -18.22 8.06 0.84
CA CYS A 37 -17.82 9.28 1.55
C CYS A 37 -18.25 10.56 0.82
N VAL A 38 -18.09 10.61 -0.51
CA VAL A 38 -18.52 11.73 -1.33
C VAL A 38 -20.05 11.86 -1.33
N ALA A 39 -20.78 10.75 -1.41
CA ALA A 39 -22.25 10.74 -1.31
C ALA A 39 -22.75 11.26 0.05
N LEU A 40 -21.97 11.05 1.12
CA LEU A 40 -22.23 11.60 2.46
C LEU A 40 -21.77 13.06 2.63
N GLY A 41 -21.23 13.69 1.59
CA GLY A 41 -20.83 15.10 1.58
C GLY A 41 -19.37 15.38 1.95
N ALA A 42 -18.51 14.36 2.04
CA ALA A 42 -17.09 14.55 2.29
C ALA A 42 -16.38 15.16 1.05
N LYS A 43 -15.63 16.25 1.26
CA LYS A 43 -14.89 16.96 0.19
C LYS A 43 -13.47 16.47 -0.06
N LEU A 44 -12.98 15.47 0.67
CA LEU A 44 -11.62 14.96 0.49
C LEU A 44 -11.56 13.90 -0.61
N TYR A 45 -11.24 14.28 -1.84
CA TYR A 45 -11.20 13.38 -3.01
C TYR A 45 -10.23 12.19 -2.91
N PHE A 46 -9.15 12.33 -2.14
CA PHE A 46 -8.06 11.34 -2.08
C PHE A 46 -7.94 10.57 -0.75
N ALA A 47 -8.71 10.93 0.27
CA ALA A 47 -8.47 10.48 1.64
C ALA A 47 -8.60 8.96 1.81
N ALA A 48 -9.59 8.32 1.17
CA ALA A 48 -9.79 6.88 1.27
C ALA A 48 -8.67 6.07 0.58
N PHE A 49 -7.89 6.70 -0.31
CA PHE A 49 -6.83 6.04 -1.06
C PHE A 49 -5.47 5.98 -0.33
N LEU A 50 -5.22 6.91 0.59
CA LEU A 50 -3.99 6.95 1.39
C LEU A 50 -3.73 5.65 2.18
N PRO A 51 -4.69 5.13 2.99
CA PRO A 51 -4.44 3.89 3.73
C PRO A 51 -4.23 2.69 2.79
N SER A 52 -4.91 2.65 1.64
CA SER A 52 -4.68 1.60 0.65
C SER A 52 -3.26 1.62 0.06
N ILE A 53 -2.73 2.79 -0.28
CA ILE A 53 -1.37 2.91 -0.83
C ILE A 53 -0.35 2.38 0.17
N PHE A 54 -0.50 2.72 1.45
CA PHE A 54 0.37 2.23 2.51
C PHE A 54 0.30 0.71 2.65
N VAL A 55 -0.91 0.14 2.69
CA VAL A 55 -1.10 -1.32 2.78
C VAL A 55 -0.54 -2.04 1.56
N VAL A 56 -0.77 -1.53 0.35
CA VAL A 56 -0.21 -2.08 -0.89
C VAL A 56 1.32 -1.98 -0.88
N GLY A 57 1.89 -0.84 -0.47
CA GLY A 57 3.34 -0.67 -0.34
C GLY A 57 3.95 -1.67 0.65
N LEU A 58 3.26 -1.92 1.77
CA LEU A 58 3.74 -2.82 2.80
C LEU A 58 3.62 -4.30 2.40
N VAL A 59 2.53 -4.69 1.73
CA VAL A 59 2.22 -6.09 1.41
C VAL A 59 2.77 -6.52 0.05
N ALA A 60 2.71 -5.63 -0.94
CA ALA A 60 3.10 -5.89 -2.32
C ALA A 60 4.44 -5.23 -2.67
N GLY A 61 4.79 -4.10 -2.05
CA GLY A 61 6.07 -3.39 -2.27
C GLY A 61 5.92 -2.09 -3.05
N ALA A 62 7.01 -1.32 -3.10
CA ALA A 62 7.06 -0.02 -3.76
C ALA A 62 6.56 0.01 -5.23
N PRO A 63 6.96 -0.91 -6.13
CA PRO A 63 6.49 -0.85 -7.53
C PRO A 63 4.99 -1.08 -7.69
N ALA A 64 4.38 -1.95 -6.87
CA ALA A 64 2.94 -2.17 -6.89
C ALA A 64 2.17 -0.95 -6.36
N ALA A 65 2.71 -0.28 -5.34
CA ALA A 65 2.12 0.94 -4.81
C ALA A 65 2.26 2.12 -5.79
N ALA A 66 3.39 2.24 -6.49
CA ALA A 66 3.56 3.23 -7.56
C ALA A 66 2.55 3.02 -8.69
N PHE A 67 2.32 1.77 -9.09
CA PHE A 67 1.29 1.43 -10.08
C PHE A 67 -0.12 1.79 -9.57
N ALA A 68 -0.43 1.51 -8.30
CA ALA A 68 -1.70 1.90 -7.70
C ALA A 68 -1.90 3.42 -7.74
N VAL A 69 -0.89 4.21 -7.39
CA VAL A 69 -0.94 5.69 -7.47
C VAL A 69 -1.18 6.16 -8.90
N ALA A 70 -0.49 5.55 -9.87
CA ALA A 70 -0.65 5.86 -11.29
C ALA A 70 -2.08 5.55 -11.79
N LEU A 71 -2.80 4.61 -11.18
CA LEU A 71 -4.22 4.35 -11.46
C LEU A 71 -5.15 5.29 -10.70
N ILE A 72 -4.84 5.64 -9.46
CA ILE A 72 -5.68 6.50 -8.61
C ILE A 72 -5.78 7.92 -9.20
N ILE A 73 -4.68 8.49 -9.70
CA ILE A 73 -4.68 9.85 -10.25
C ILE A 73 -5.70 10.03 -11.39
N PRO A 74 -5.65 9.24 -12.49
CA PRO A 74 -6.64 9.36 -13.56
C PRO A 74 -8.03 8.92 -13.12
N LEU A 75 -8.15 7.95 -12.20
CA LEU A 75 -9.45 7.54 -11.67
C LEU A 75 -10.13 8.67 -10.89
N VAL A 76 -9.39 9.38 -10.04
CA VAL A 76 -9.92 10.49 -9.25
C VAL A 76 -10.22 11.70 -10.12
N TRP A 77 -9.32 12.01 -11.05
CA TRP A 77 -9.56 13.05 -12.04
C TRP A 77 -10.83 12.77 -12.85
N TRP A 78 -11.04 11.53 -13.29
CA TRP A 78 -12.20 11.18 -14.11
C TRP A 78 -13.50 11.04 -13.31
N ALA A 79 -13.50 10.34 -12.17
CA ALA A 79 -14.73 9.94 -11.49
C ALA A 79 -15.14 10.87 -10.34
N PHE A 80 -14.21 11.63 -9.77
CA PHE A 80 -14.43 12.36 -8.52
C PHE A 80 -14.17 13.87 -8.63
N MET A 81 -13.50 14.35 -9.68
CA MET A 81 -13.33 15.78 -9.94
C MET A 81 -14.36 16.27 -10.96
N PRO A 82 -15.10 17.35 -10.68
CA PRO A 82 -15.96 18.00 -11.66
C PRO A 82 -15.18 18.53 -12.87
N PRO A 83 -15.69 18.39 -14.11
CA PRO A 83 -16.87 17.63 -14.52
C PRO A 83 -16.68 16.11 -14.43
N PHE A 84 -17.63 15.43 -13.79
CA PHE A 84 -17.56 13.98 -13.57
C PHE A 84 -17.66 13.21 -14.89
N PHE A 85 -16.85 12.18 -15.04
CA PHE A 85 -16.73 11.29 -16.20
C PHE A 85 -16.17 11.95 -17.48
N GLU A 86 -15.58 13.14 -17.36
CA GLU A 86 -14.92 13.85 -18.45
C GLU A 86 -13.50 14.28 -18.05
N PHE A 87 -12.57 14.22 -19.00
CA PHE A 87 -11.24 14.79 -18.80
C PHE A 87 -11.26 16.28 -19.17
N SER A 88 -11.31 17.13 -18.16
CA SER A 88 -11.26 18.59 -18.33
C SER A 88 -9.94 19.18 -17.85
N PRO A 89 -9.56 20.40 -18.31
CA PRO A 89 -8.37 21.10 -17.85
C PRO A 89 -8.39 21.24 -16.33
N LEU A 90 -7.33 20.80 -15.67
CA LEU A 90 -7.20 20.92 -14.22
C LEU A 90 -7.12 22.40 -13.83
N THR A 91 -8.05 22.84 -12.99
CA THR A 91 -7.96 24.16 -12.33
C THR A 91 -6.89 24.11 -11.23
N SER A 92 -6.45 25.30 -10.78
CA SER A 92 -5.38 25.41 -9.77
C SER A 92 -5.67 24.59 -8.50
N ASP A 93 -6.92 24.62 -8.02
CA ASP A 93 -7.33 23.92 -6.80
C ASP A 93 -7.20 22.39 -6.88
N TYR A 94 -7.48 21.81 -8.06
CA TYR A 94 -7.33 20.38 -8.29
C TYR A 94 -5.85 19.97 -8.43
N THR A 95 -5.04 20.87 -8.98
CA THR A 95 -3.59 20.67 -9.13
C THR A 95 -2.91 20.59 -7.76
N ASP A 96 -3.27 21.47 -6.83
CA ASP A 96 -2.75 21.42 -5.45
C ASP A 96 -3.15 20.14 -4.73
N SER A 97 -4.40 19.70 -4.89
CA SER A 97 -4.90 18.45 -4.30
C SER A 97 -4.15 17.22 -4.82
N ILE A 98 -3.87 17.16 -6.12
CA ILE A 98 -3.10 16.07 -6.74
C ILE A 98 -1.65 16.12 -6.29
N ASN A 99 -1.05 17.31 -6.20
CA ASN A 99 0.34 17.46 -5.78
C ASN A 99 0.51 17.02 -4.31
N LEU A 100 -0.38 17.45 -3.42
CA LEU A 100 -0.40 16.99 -2.02
C LEU A 100 -0.60 15.47 -1.93
N PHE A 101 -1.51 14.91 -2.72
CA PHE A 101 -1.70 13.46 -2.78
C PHE A 101 -0.44 12.74 -3.26
N PHE A 102 0.21 13.25 -4.30
CA PHE A 102 1.44 12.67 -4.84
C PHE A 102 2.58 12.68 -3.81
N LEU A 103 2.79 13.82 -3.13
CA LEU A 103 3.78 13.94 -2.07
C LEU A 103 3.50 12.97 -0.91
N LEU A 104 2.24 12.87 -0.48
CA LEU A 104 1.82 11.90 0.54
C LEU A 104 2.02 10.45 0.06
N ALA A 105 1.71 10.16 -1.20
CA ALA A 105 1.89 8.82 -1.76
C ALA A 105 3.37 8.43 -1.79
N VAL A 106 4.26 9.31 -2.24
CA VAL A 106 5.72 9.09 -2.21
C VAL A 106 6.20 8.85 -0.79
N LEU A 107 5.74 9.66 0.18
CA LEU A 107 6.06 9.49 1.60
C LEU A 107 5.60 8.12 2.13
N LEU A 108 4.36 7.72 1.84
CA LEU A 108 3.80 6.44 2.29
C LEU A 108 4.49 5.25 1.64
N ILE A 109 4.85 5.34 0.36
CA ILE A 109 5.62 4.31 -0.34
C ILE A 109 7.01 4.17 0.30
N GLY A 110 7.70 5.29 0.54
CA GLY A 110 8.99 5.30 1.21
C GLY A 110 8.91 4.70 2.61
N LEU A 111 7.91 5.11 3.41
CA LEU A 111 7.69 4.56 4.74
C LEU A 111 7.42 3.06 4.71
N ALA A 112 6.59 2.60 3.77
CA ALA A 112 6.30 1.18 3.61
C ALA A 112 7.56 0.37 3.21
N ASP A 113 8.43 0.94 2.38
CA ASP A 113 9.70 0.33 2.01
C ASP A 113 10.67 0.27 3.21
N LEU A 114 10.77 1.34 3.99
CA LEU A 114 11.52 1.36 5.25
C LEU A 114 11.00 0.30 6.22
N CYS A 115 9.69 0.22 6.45
CA CYS A 115 9.08 -0.81 7.29
C CYS A 115 9.43 -2.22 6.80
N ARG A 116 9.40 -2.45 5.47
CA ARG A 116 9.82 -3.72 4.87
C ARG A 116 11.29 -4.01 5.10
N ALA A 117 12.17 -3.02 4.95
CA ALA A 117 13.60 -3.17 5.20
C ALA A 117 13.87 -3.51 6.67
N THR A 118 13.26 -2.79 7.61
CA THR A 118 13.38 -3.05 9.05
C THR A 118 12.88 -4.45 9.41
N MET A 119 11.74 -4.90 8.86
CA MET A 119 11.25 -6.27 9.08
C MET A 119 12.23 -7.34 8.55
N VAL A 120 12.90 -7.10 7.42
CA VAL A 120 13.96 -8.00 6.92
C VAL A 120 15.15 -8.03 7.87
N ILE A 121 15.58 -6.88 8.38
CA ILE A 121 16.71 -6.78 9.30
C ILE A 121 16.38 -7.50 10.62
N VAL A 122 15.21 -7.23 11.21
CA VAL A 122 14.76 -7.86 12.46
C VAL A 122 14.59 -9.37 12.30
N SER A 123 14.01 -9.85 11.19
CA SER A 123 13.87 -11.29 10.93
C SER A 123 15.20 -12.01 10.64
N ARG A 124 16.25 -11.28 10.22
CA ARG A 124 17.60 -11.83 10.08
C ARG A 124 18.41 -11.77 11.39
N GLY A 125 18.12 -10.79 12.25
CA GLY A 125 18.77 -10.63 13.56
C GLY A 125 18.16 -11.47 14.68
N GLY A 126 16.89 -11.87 14.55
CA GLY A 126 16.20 -12.75 15.50
C GLY A 126 16.03 -14.16 14.95
N LEU A 127 16.51 -15.16 15.70
CA LEU A 127 16.53 -16.60 15.43
C LEU A 127 17.80 -17.16 14.76
N LYS A 128 18.97 -16.89 15.36
CA LYS A 128 19.94 -17.98 15.50
C LYS A 128 19.56 -18.72 16.79
N PRO A 129 19.09 -19.99 16.75
CA PRO A 129 19.00 -20.79 17.96
C PRO A 129 20.43 -20.99 18.44
N SER A 130 20.83 -20.21 19.43
CA SER A 130 22.04 -20.45 20.19
C SER A 130 21.72 -21.61 21.14
N GLY A 131 22.22 -22.80 20.83
CA GLY A 131 22.20 -23.93 21.78
C GLY A 131 21.51 -25.20 21.28
N GLU A 132 22.04 -25.81 20.22
CA GLU A 132 22.08 -27.28 20.14
C GLU A 132 23.56 -27.67 20.04
N SER A 133 24.28 -27.42 21.13
CA SER A 133 25.63 -27.94 21.36
C SER A 133 25.74 -28.21 22.86
N ALA A 134 25.01 -29.23 23.31
CA ALA A 134 25.21 -29.85 24.59
C ALA A 134 25.44 -31.33 24.32
N ALA A 135 26.72 -31.71 24.39
CA ALA A 135 27.23 -33.05 24.25
C ALA A 135 26.44 -34.07 25.08
N THR A 136 26.13 -35.21 24.49
CA THR A 136 26.05 -36.47 25.25
C THR A 136 27.11 -37.40 24.70
N ASN A 137 28.08 -37.66 25.58
CA ASN A 137 29.29 -38.47 25.43
C ASN A 137 28.93 -39.95 25.19
N PRO A 138 29.66 -40.71 24.34
CA PRO A 138 29.56 -42.16 24.34
C PRO A 138 30.22 -42.74 25.60
N GLN A 139 29.48 -43.57 26.34
CA GLN A 139 30.03 -44.62 27.21
C GLN A 139 29.72 -45.98 26.61
#